data_AF-A0AA41JM78-F1
#
_entry.id   AF-A0AA41JM78-F1
#
_cell.length_a   1.000
_cell.length_b   1.000
_cell.length_c   1.000
_cell.angle_alpha   90.00
_cell.angle_beta   90.00
_cell.angle_gamma   90.00
#
_symmetry.space_group_name_H-M   'P 1'
#
loop_
_entity.id
_entity.type
_entity.pdbx_description
1 polymer ?
#
loop_
_entity_poly.entity_id
_entity_poly.type
_entity_poly.pdbx_seq_one_letter_code
_entity_poly.pdbx_strand_id
1 'polypeptide(L)'
;MKFIEDGNFAGWLRVVFFLAGLVLAVGGLDFDQMPRWIRALAFLSGFGMMALGGISSRAHMLKIKPFDNSYKKARDSYKTSGSEDQDKSR
;
A
#
# COMPACT_ATOMS: atom_id res chain seq x y z
N MET A 1 5.48 -12.83 11.84
CA MET A 1 5.34 -11.41 11.48
C MET A 1 4.28 -11.31 10.38
N LYS A 2 3.21 -10.53 10.56
CA LYS A 2 2.23 -10.26 9.48
C LYS A 2 2.70 -9.03 8.69
N PHE A 3 2.68 -9.11 7.36
CA PHE A 3 3.04 -7.99 6.48
C PHE A 3 1.87 -7.02 6.23
N ILE A 4 0.63 -7.50 6.38
CA ILE A 4 -0.60 -6.73 6.23
C ILE A 4 -1.37 -6.78 7.55
N GLU A 5 -1.75 -5.62 8.03
CA GLU A 5 -2.48 -5.43 9.29
C GLU A 5 -3.59 -4.39 9.04
N ASP A 6 -4.82 -4.75 9.41
CA ASP A 6 -6.03 -3.96 9.15
C ASP A 6 -6.20 -3.53 7.68
N GLY A 7 -5.82 -4.39 6.74
CA GLY A 7 -5.98 -4.14 5.31
C GLY A 7 -5.04 -3.08 4.73
N ASN A 8 -3.98 -2.73 5.45
CA ASN A 8 -2.86 -1.91 4.97
C ASN A 8 -1.54 -2.62 5.33
N PHE A 9 -0.40 -2.14 4.86
CA PHE A 9 0.90 -2.62 5.32
C PHE A 9 1.02 -2.50 6.84
N ALA A 10 1.67 -3.45 7.49
CA ALA A 10 1.92 -3.40 8.92
C ALA A 10 2.71 -2.13 9.29
N GLY A 11 2.45 -1.54 10.46
CA GLY A 11 3.05 -0.26 10.85
C GLY A 11 4.58 -0.25 10.77
N TRP A 12 5.22 -1.32 11.26
CA TRP A 12 6.67 -1.51 11.18
C TRP A 12 7.18 -1.52 9.73
N LEU A 13 6.43 -2.17 8.83
CA LEU A 13 6.80 -2.29 7.42
C LEU A 13 6.78 -0.93 6.70
N ARG A 14 5.82 -0.05 7.05
CA ARG A 14 5.76 1.32 6.53
C ARG A 14 6.99 2.13 6.93
N VAL A 15 7.40 2.00 8.20
CA VAL A 15 8.61 2.67 8.73
C VAL A 15 9.86 2.14 8.05
N VAL A 16 9.98 0.81 7.88
CA VAL A 16 11.12 0.19 7.17
C VAL A 16 11.20 0.67 5.74
N PHE A 17 10.09 0.70 4.98
CA PHE A 17 10.09 1.23 3.62
C PHE A 17 10.53 2.69 3.56
N PHE A 18 10.06 3.51 4.50
CA PHE A 18 10.45 4.91 4.55
C PHE A 18 11.94 5.11 4.83
N LEU A 19 12.47 4.42 5.85
CA LEU A 19 13.89 4.53 6.23
C LEU A 19 14.82 3.91 5.19
N ALA A 20 14.48 2.73 4.66
CA ALA A 20 15.25 2.10 3.60
C ALA A 20 15.25 2.95 2.33
N GLY A 21 14.09 3.54 1.99
CA GLY A 21 13.96 4.46 0.87
C GLY A 21 14.82 5.71 1.02
N LEU A 22 14.83 6.32 2.21
CA LEU A 22 15.69 7.46 2.53
C LEU A 22 17.18 7.11 2.35
N VAL A 23 17.62 5.99 2.91
CA VAL A 23 19.02 5.54 2.82
C VAL A 23 19.42 5.29 1.36
N LEU A 24 18.57 4.63 0.57
CA LEU A 24 18.84 4.39 -0.84
C LEU A 24 18.85 5.68 -1.67
N ALA A 25 17.95 6.63 -1.37
CA ALA A 25 17.90 7.89 -2.09
C ALA A 25 19.15 8.75 -1.81
N VAL A 26 19.52 8.90 -0.54
CA VAL A 26 20.69 9.69 -0.13
C VAL A 26 21.98 8.99 -0.56
N GLY A 27 22.12 7.69 -0.28
CA GLY A 27 23.28 6.91 -0.70
C GLY A 27 23.45 6.89 -2.21
N GLY A 28 22.35 6.75 -2.96
CA GLY A 28 22.37 6.89 -4.40
C GLY A 28 23.02 8.19 -4.86
N LEU A 29 22.76 9.32 -4.20
CA LEU A 29 23.36 10.59 -4.59
C LEU A 29 24.84 10.74 -4.19
N ASP A 30 25.25 10.13 -3.08
CA ASP A 30 26.57 10.32 -2.45
C ASP A 30 27.67 9.43 -3.07
N PHE A 31 27.31 8.27 -3.64
CA PHE A 31 28.28 7.36 -4.27
C PHE A 31 28.66 7.80 -5.70
N ASP A 32 29.58 8.75 -5.83
CA ASP A 32 30.09 9.26 -7.12
C ASP A 32 30.86 8.23 -7.96
N GLN A 33 31.37 7.16 -7.35
CA GLN A 33 32.04 6.06 -8.07
C GLN A 33 31.07 5.19 -8.88
N MET A 34 29.77 5.28 -8.65
CA MET A 34 28.80 4.45 -9.37
C MET A 34 28.47 5.01 -10.77
N PRO A 35 28.29 4.13 -11.76
CA PRO A 35 27.72 4.50 -13.05
C PRO A 35 26.41 5.28 -12.93
N ARG A 36 26.27 6.34 -13.73
CA ARG A 36 25.18 7.32 -13.64
C ARG A 36 23.77 6.70 -13.66
N TRP A 37 23.56 5.67 -14.46
CA TRP A 37 22.31 4.90 -14.55
C TRP A 37 21.97 4.12 -13.28
N ILE A 38 22.94 3.42 -12.66
CA ILE A 38 22.76 2.72 -11.38
C ILE A 38 22.39 3.73 -10.30
N ARG A 39 23.06 4.87 -10.33
CA ARG A 39 22.83 5.97 -9.42
C ARG A 39 21.41 6.53 -9.51
N ALA A 40 20.93 6.77 -10.73
CA ALA A 40 19.54 7.16 -10.98
C ALA A 40 18.54 6.09 -10.54
N LEU A 41 18.82 4.82 -10.78
CA LEU A 41 17.95 3.70 -10.39
C LEU A 41 17.88 3.55 -8.87
N ALA A 42 19.01 3.69 -8.17
CA ALA A 42 19.07 3.70 -6.71
C ALA A 42 18.26 4.88 -6.13
N PHE A 43 18.43 6.08 -6.68
CA PHE A 43 17.65 7.25 -6.26
C PHE A 43 16.15 7.05 -6.48
N LEU A 44 15.73 6.64 -7.67
CA LEU A 44 14.31 6.45 -8.01
C LEU A 44 13.67 5.33 -7.18
N SER A 45 14.39 4.23 -6.96
CA SER A 45 13.89 3.13 -6.11
C SER A 45 13.78 3.56 -4.64
N GLY A 46 14.78 4.30 -4.13
CA GLY A 46 14.74 4.87 -2.78
C GLY A 46 13.57 5.85 -2.60
N PHE A 47 13.39 6.77 -3.54
CA PHE A 47 12.27 7.69 -3.57
C PHE A 47 10.92 6.96 -3.62
N GLY A 48 10.80 5.93 -4.47
CA GLY A 48 9.60 5.10 -4.57
C GLY A 48 9.26 4.38 -3.26
N MET A 49 10.26 3.77 -2.60
CA MET A 49 10.06 3.13 -1.29
C MET A 49 9.63 4.15 -0.22
N MET A 50 10.24 5.33 -0.22
CA MET A 50 9.88 6.41 0.71
C MET A 50 8.43 6.87 0.50
N ALA A 51 8.03 7.05 -0.76
CA ALA A 51 6.66 7.39 -1.12
C ALA A 51 5.66 6.30 -0.70
N LEU A 52 5.96 5.03 -0.94
CA LEU A 52 5.12 3.90 -0.52
C LEU A 52 4.94 3.84 1.01
N GLY A 53 6.01 4.01 1.77
CA GLY A 53 5.97 4.09 3.24
C GLY A 53 5.14 5.28 3.73
N GLY A 54 5.34 6.46 3.14
CA GLY A 54 4.61 7.68 3.50
C GLY A 54 3.13 7.65 3.15
N ILE A 55 2.77 7.23 1.93
CA ILE A 55 1.38 7.14 1.46
C ILE A 55 0.62 6.07 2.25
N SER A 56 1.22 4.89 2.49
CA SER A 56 0.59 3.86 3.31
C SER A 56 0.37 4.33 4.75
N SER A 57 1.28 5.13 5.31
CA SER A 57 1.09 5.75 6.64
C SER A 57 -0.12 6.69 6.66
N ARG A 58 -0.25 7.57 5.65
CA ARG A 58 -1.43 8.45 5.51
C ARG A 58 -2.73 7.67 5.28
N ALA A 59 -2.70 6.62 4.46
CA ALA A 59 -3.87 5.77 4.24
C ALA A 59 -4.39 5.17 5.55
N HIS A 60 -3.49 4.74 6.43
CA HIS A 60 -3.88 4.25 7.75
C HIS A 60 -4.49 5.34 8.64
N MET A 61 -3.93 6.55 8.64
CA MET A 61 -4.52 7.69 9.37
C MET A 61 -5.95 8.01 8.89
N LEU A 62 -6.19 7.86 7.59
CA LEU A 62 -7.51 8.05 6.96
C LEU A 62 -8.40 6.80 7.04
N LYS A 63 -7.97 5.74 7.75
CA LYS A 63 -8.66 4.44 7.84
C LYS A 63 -8.97 3.79 6.49
N ILE A 64 -8.19 4.12 5.47
CA ILE A 64 -8.26 3.50 4.14
C ILE A 64 -7.53 2.16 4.21
N LYS A 65 -8.22 1.11 3.77
CA LYS A 65 -7.74 -0.28 3.80
C LYS A 65 -7.58 -0.82 2.37
N PRO A 66 -6.49 -0.47 1.68
CA PRO A 66 -6.31 -0.80 0.26
C PRO A 66 -6.29 -2.31 -0.05
N PHE A 67 -5.95 -3.14 0.94
CA PHE A 67 -5.90 -4.60 0.80
C PHE A 67 -7.05 -5.32 1.51
N ASP A 68 -8.07 -4.60 2.00
CA ASP A 68 -9.23 -5.22 2.64
C ASP A 68 -10.33 -5.55 1.62
N ASN A 69 -11.07 -6.62 1.88
CA ASN A 69 -12.12 -7.12 1.02
C ASN A 69 -13.52 -6.59 1.42
N SER A 70 -13.57 -5.62 2.33
CA SER A 70 -14.81 -5.00 2.83
C SER A 70 -15.66 -4.40 1.70
N TYR A 71 -15.03 -3.82 0.67
CA TYR A 71 -15.76 -3.28 -0.49
C TYR A 71 -16.50 -4.38 -1.26
N LYS A 72 -15.86 -5.54 -1.47
CA LYS A 72 -16.48 -6.67 -2.17
C LYS A 72 -17.68 -7.22 -1.39
N LYS A 73 -17.56 -7.32 -0.06
CA LYS A 73 -18.66 -7.71 0.84
C LYS A 73 -19.84 -6.73 0.77
N ALA A 74 -19.56 -5.42 0.82
CA ALA A 74 -20.59 -4.40 0.69
C ALA A 74 -21.28 -4.43 -0.68
N ARG A 75 -20.54 -4.70 -1.76
CA ARG A 75 -21.11 -4.88 -3.10
C ARG A 75 -21.99 -6.13 -3.20
N ASP A 76 -21.55 -7.24 -2.63
CA ASP A 76 -22.28 -8.51 -2.71
C ASP A 76 -23.56 -8.48 -1.86
N SER A 77 -23.63 -7.72 -0.76
CA SER A 77 -24.88 -7.54 0.01
C SER A 77 -26.00 -6.86 -0.78
N TYR A 78 -25.69 -6.02 -1.78
CA TYR A 78 -26.70 -5.44 -2.66
C TYR A 78 -27.20 -6.40 -3.74
N LYS A 79 -26.53 -7.54 -3.97
CA LYS A 79 -26.95 -8.51 -4.99
C LYS A 79 -28.04 -9.45 -4.47
N THR A 80 -28.11 -9.68 -3.15
CA THR A 80 -29.07 -10.62 -2.54
C THR A 80 -30.50 -10.06 -2.47
N SER A 81 -30.70 -8.75 -2.55
CA SER A 81 -32.04 -8.14 -2.52
C SER A 81 -32.78 -8.13 -3.86
N GLY A 82 -32.23 -8.70 -4.93
CA GLY A 82 -32.86 -8.75 -6.26
C GLY A 82 -33.61 -10.05 -6.58
N SER A 83 -33.59 -11.04 -5.68
CA SER A 83 -34.04 -12.41 -6.01
C SER A 83 -34.91 -13.08 -4.94
N GLU A 84 -35.15 -12.44 -3.79
CA GLU A 84 -35.94 -13.05 -2.70
C GLU A 84 -37.41 -12.58 -2.66
N ASP A 85 -37.83 -11.67 -3.54
CA ASP A 85 -39.21 -11.16 -3.59
C ASP A 85 -40.12 -11.83 -4.65
N GLN A 86 -39.67 -12.90 -5.32
CA GLN A 86 -40.50 -13.61 -6.32
C GLN A 86 -41.14 -14.93 -5.85
N ASP A 87 -40.94 -15.38 -4.61
CA ASP A 87 -41.44 -16.70 -4.15
C ASP A 87 -42.37 -16.66 -2.92
N LYS A 88 -43.19 -15.61 -2.79
CA LYS A 88 -44.25 -15.54 -1.76
C LYS A 88 -45.61 -15.07 -2.25
N SER A 89 -45.86 -15.08 -3.56
CA SER A 89 -47.21 -14.82 -4.08
C SER A 89 -47.52 -15.58 -5.35
N ARG A 90 -47.84 -16.87 -5.24
CA ARG A 90 -49.02 -17.52 -5.86
C ARG A 90 -49.04 -19.02 -5.61
#